data_AF-A0A1C7N0G8-F1
#
_entry.id   AF-A0A1C7N0G8-F1
#
_cell.length_a   1.000
_cell.length_b   1.000
_cell.length_c   1.000
_cell.angle_alpha   90.00
_cell.angle_beta   90.00
_cell.angle_gamma   90.00
#
_symmetry.space_group_name_H-M   'P 1'
#
loop_
_entity.id
_entity.type
_entity.pdbx_description
1 polymer ?
#
loop_
_entity_poly.entity_id
_entity_poly.type
_entity_poly.pdbx_seq_one_letter_code
_entity_poly.pdbx_strand_id
1 'polypeptide(L)'
;MATAFLSFNKKLVAESRACTLGLYRSLLKTGQQYPYAHKIKQEIRQRFRESVHTTSRQRSLLLMQEAEKTLMYLNKGLNHQDTRQSILNYAKALKVNIPFNRPRSSIKQLPKKKAMMPIKKKKKKMVKRKPYQVAITTRTAFGFEFKRVRGWRQPVQTSMMMKNRVRVQQARLDRFQLFKQQLEMIRSERLFLTQLNCLPRDRLRGFEDTIKMGLDANSKHHLPSNRKEEEMVDREEQG
;
A
#
# COMPACT_ATOMS: atom_id res chain seq x y z
N MET A 1 3.19 -19.12 -5.00
CA MET A 1 2.27 -18.47 -5.96
C MET A 1 1.30 -17.45 -5.35
N ALA A 2 0.77 -17.62 -4.13
CA ALA A 2 -0.23 -16.68 -3.55
C ALA A 2 0.25 -15.22 -3.36
N THR A 3 1.55 -14.99 -3.17
CA THR A 3 2.11 -13.64 -2.99
C THR A 3 2.11 -12.81 -4.29
N ALA A 4 2.31 -13.45 -5.44
CA ALA A 4 2.27 -12.80 -6.75
C ALA A 4 0.86 -12.29 -7.08
N PHE A 5 -0.18 -13.10 -6.87
CA PHE A 5 -1.59 -12.71 -7.05
C PHE A 5 -2.02 -11.54 -6.16
N LEU A 6 -1.57 -11.50 -4.89
CA LEU A 6 -1.84 -10.37 -4.00
C LEU A 6 -1.15 -9.08 -4.47
N SER A 7 0.04 -9.18 -5.04
CA SER A 7 0.77 -8.02 -5.57
C SER A 7 0.11 -7.46 -6.85
N PHE A 8 -0.36 -8.35 -7.72
CA PHE A 8 -1.06 -8.00 -8.96
C PHE A 8 -2.40 -7.32 -8.65
N ASN A 9 -3.20 -7.89 -7.74
CA ASN A 9 -4.48 -7.29 -7.34
C ASN A 9 -4.30 -5.90 -6.71
N LYS A 10 -3.23 -5.67 -5.93
CA LYS A 10 -2.94 -4.33 -5.39
C LYS A 10 -2.60 -3.32 -6.47
N LYS A 11 -1.79 -3.70 -7.47
CA LYS A 11 -1.46 -2.83 -8.61
C LYS A 11 -2.72 -2.49 -9.41
N LEU A 12 -3.53 -3.50 -9.72
CA LEU A 12 -4.77 -3.33 -10.47
C LEU A 12 -5.78 -2.43 -9.76
N VAL A 13 -5.90 -2.54 -8.43
CA VAL A 13 -6.74 -1.64 -7.62
C VAL A 13 -6.19 -0.21 -7.60
N ALA A 14 -4.87 -0.04 -7.61
CA ALA A 14 -4.26 1.29 -7.67
C ALA A 14 -4.48 1.94 -9.05
N GLU A 15 -4.31 1.17 -10.12
CA GLU A 15 -4.55 1.61 -11.51
C GLU A 15 -6.02 1.97 -11.73
N SER A 16 -6.96 1.13 -11.29
CA SER A 16 -8.39 1.43 -11.42
C SER A 16 -8.76 2.70 -10.67
N ARG A 17 -8.26 2.89 -9.44
CA ARG A 17 -8.45 4.13 -8.67
C ARG A 17 -7.87 5.36 -9.37
N ALA A 18 -6.67 5.24 -9.92
CA ALA A 18 -6.04 6.33 -10.67
C ALA A 18 -6.87 6.72 -11.89
N CYS A 19 -7.37 5.72 -12.64
CA CYS A 19 -8.25 5.93 -13.79
C CYS A 19 -9.58 6.58 -13.38
N THR A 20 -10.25 6.07 -12.34
CA THR A 20 -11.50 6.65 -11.81
C THR A 20 -11.30 8.11 -11.37
N LEU A 21 -10.19 8.42 -10.70
CA LEU A 21 -9.87 9.79 -10.29
C LEU A 21 -9.55 10.70 -11.49
N GLY A 22 -8.89 10.18 -12.52
CA GLY A 22 -8.66 10.87 -13.78
C GLY A 22 -9.97 11.26 -14.46
N LEU A 23 -10.86 10.28 -14.65
CA LEU A 23 -12.19 10.48 -15.23
C LEU A 23 -13.03 11.47 -14.44
N TYR A 24 -13.06 11.35 -13.11
CA TYR A 24 -13.75 12.29 -12.23
C TYR A 24 -13.24 13.73 -12.40
N ARG A 25 -11.92 13.93 -12.44
CA ARG A 25 -11.32 15.27 -12.67
C ARG A 25 -11.69 15.82 -14.05
N SER A 26 -11.65 14.98 -15.09
CA SER A 26 -12.02 15.37 -16.45
C SER A 26 -13.48 15.80 -16.55
N LEU A 27 -14.41 15.01 -15.98
CA LEU A 27 -15.85 15.34 -15.94
C LEU A 27 -16.13 16.66 -15.20
N LEU A 28 -15.45 16.91 -14.08
CA LEU A 28 -15.60 18.17 -13.36
C LEU A 28 -15.04 19.36 -14.14
N LYS A 29 -13.93 19.15 -14.88
CA LYS A 29 -13.30 20.19 -15.71
C LYS A 29 -14.18 20.55 -16.89
N THR A 30 -14.69 19.57 -17.62
CA THR A 30 -15.59 19.79 -18.77
C THR A 30 -16.93 20.36 -18.33
N GLY A 31 -17.51 19.83 -17.25
CA GLY A 31 -18.74 20.36 -16.67
C GLY A 31 -18.64 21.83 -16.21
N GLN A 32 -17.44 22.36 -15.98
CA GLN A 32 -17.23 23.78 -15.64
C GLN A 32 -17.50 24.73 -16.81
N GLN A 33 -17.40 24.25 -18.04
CA GLN A 33 -17.55 25.08 -19.24
C GLN A 33 -19.02 25.40 -19.56
N TYR A 34 -19.97 24.83 -18.81
CA TYR A 34 -21.40 25.03 -18.99
C TYR A 34 -21.98 26.10 -18.02
N PRO A 35 -22.97 26.90 -18.43
CA PRO A 35 -23.65 27.89 -17.58
C PRO A 35 -24.15 27.33 -16.22
N TYR A 36 -24.66 26.10 -16.19
CA TYR A 36 -25.11 25.42 -14.97
C TYR A 36 -24.03 24.55 -14.31
N ALA A 37 -22.76 24.98 -14.38
CA ALA A 37 -21.61 24.23 -13.88
C ALA A 37 -21.78 23.72 -12.44
N HIS A 38 -22.38 24.53 -11.55
CA HIS A 38 -22.59 24.13 -10.17
C HIS A 38 -23.50 22.89 -10.05
N LYS A 39 -24.64 22.88 -10.74
CA LYS A 39 -25.61 21.76 -10.71
C LYS A 39 -24.99 20.51 -11.32
N ILE A 40 -24.33 20.65 -12.48
CA ILE A 40 -23.67 19.54 -13.17
C ILE A 40 -22.57 18.93 -12.29
N LYS A 41 -21.71 19.76 -11.68
CA LYS A 41 -20.66 19.30 -10.76
C LYS A 41 -21.23 18.59 -9.53
N GLN A 42 -22.37 19.03 -9.01
CA GLN A 42 -23.01 18.38 -7.87
C GLN A 42 -23.57 17.01 -8.24
N GLU A 43 -24.24 16.89 -9.38
CA GLU A 43 -24.74 15.60 -9.90
C GLU A 43 -23.58 14.63 -10.11
N ILE A 44 -22.47 15.07 -10.75
CA ILE A 44 -21.27 14.25 -10.91
C ILE A 44 -20.76 13.77 -9.53
N ARG A 45 -20.63 14.68 -8.55
CA ARG A 45 -20.18 14.31 -7.21
C ARG A 45 -21.12 13.31 -6.53
N GLN A 46 -22.42 13.47 -6.72
CA GLN A 46 -23.42 12.58 -6.14
C GLN A 46 -23.32 11.17 -6.73
N ARG A 47 -23.28 11.04 -8.05
CA ARG A 47 -23.12 9.74 -8.73
C ARG A 47 -21.84 9.02 -8.33
N PHE A 48 -20.72 9.75 -8.21
CA PHE A 48 -19.47 9.16 -7.73
C PHE A 48 -19.52 8.78 -6.25
N ARG A 49 -20.27 9.50 -5.40
CA ARG A 49 -20.46 9.16 -3.99
C ARG A 49 -21.30 7.90 -3.81
N GLU A 50 -22.41 7.79 -4.54
CA GLU A 50 -23.31 6.63 -4.52
C GLU A 50 -22.56 5.34 -4.89
N SER A 51 -21.56 5.44 -5.78
CA SER A 51 -20.75 4.32 -6.24
C SER A 51 -19.51 4.00 -5.40
N VAL A 52 -19.19 4.76 -4.35
CA VAL A 52 -17.96 4.54 -3.52
C VAL A 52 -17.92 3.15 -2.89
N HIS A 53 -19.08 2.64 -2.47
CA HIS A 53 -19.17 1.35 -1.79
C HIS A 53 -19.32 0.15 -2.74
N THR A 54 -19.18 0.36 -4.05
CA THR A 54 -19.23 -0.72 -5.03
C THR A 54 -18.02 -1.63 -4.88
N THR A 55 -18.25 -2.89 -4.50
CA THR A 55 -17.19 -3.91 -4.33
C THR A 55 -17.04 -4.82 -5.55
N SER A 56 -18.08 -4.94 -6.39
CA SER A 56 -18.06 -5.79 -7.59
C SER A 56 -17.25 -5.14 -8.72
N ARG A 57 -16.22 -5.86 -9.21
CA ARG A 57 -15.35 -5.39 -10.30
C ARG A 57 -16.12 -5.12 -11.59
N GLN A 58 -17.01 -6.01 -11.98
CA GLN A 58 -17.82 -5.86 -13.20
C GLN A 58 -18.70 -4.61 -13.10
N ARG A 59 -19.31 -4.39 -11.94
CA ARG A 59 -20.13 -3.19 -11.70
C ARG A 59 -19.30 -1.91 -11.76
N SER A 60 -18.12 -1.89 -11.15
CA SER A 60 -17.21 -0.74 -11.24
C SER A 60 -16.78 -0.42 -12.68
N LEU A 61 -16.51 -1.45 -13.49
CA LEU A 61 -16.16 -1.26 -14.90
C LEU A 61 -17.31 -0.68 -15.72
N LEU A 62 -18.54 -1.17 -15.51
CA LEU A 62 -19.72 -0.62 -16.18
C LEU A 62 -19.93 0.86 -15.81
N LEU A 63 -19.81 1.20 -14.52
CA LEU A 63 -19.91 2.59 -14.06
C LEU A 63 -18.82 3.48 -14.66
N MET A 64 -17.59 2.96 -14.84
CA MET A 64 -16.52 3.68 -15.53
C MET A 64 -16.83 3.91 -17.01
N GLN A 65 -17.34 2.90 -17.72
CA GLN A 65 -17.74 3.03 -19.12
C GLN A 65 -18.91 4.02 -19.29
N GLU A 66 -19.88 4.00 -18.38
CA GLU A 66 -20.96 5.00 -18.33
C GLU A 66 -20.38 6.41 -18.10
N ALA A 67 -19.43 6.57 -17.18
CA ALA A 67 -18.74 7.83 -16.94
C ALA A 67 -17.94 8.32 -18.18
N GLU A 68 -17.29 7.43 -18.91
CA GLU A 68 -16.61 7.75 -20.16
C GLU A 68 -17.59 8.22 -21.24
N LYS A 69 -18.71 7.50 -21.42
CA LYS A 69 -19.78 7.91 -22.34
C LYS A 69 -20.30 9.29 -21.99
N THR A 70 -20.57 9.57 -20.72
CA THR A 70 -21.02 10.91 -20.30
C THR A 70 -19.98 11.99 -20.55
N LEU A 71 -18.69 11.70 -20.35
CA LEU A 71 -17.61 12.63 -20.69
C LEU A 71 -17.56 12.91 -22.20
N MET A 72 -17.73 11.89 -23.04
CA MET A 72 -17.82 12.06 -24.49
C MET A 72 -19.02 12.92 -24.88
N TYR A 73 -20.20 12.70 -24.28
CA TYR A 73 -21.38 13.53 -24.51
C TYR A 73 -21.17 14.98 -24.08
N LEU A 74 -20.53 15.22 -22.92
CA LEU A 74 -20.19 16.56 -22.46
C LEU A 74 -19.18 17.25 -23.39
N ASN A 75 -18.19 16.53 -23.90
CA ASN A 75 -17.25 17.10 -24.88
C ASN A 75 -17.95 17.38 -26.22
N LYS A 76 -18.83 16.50 -26.67
CA LYS A 76 -19.64 16.70 -27.88
C LYS A 76 -20.51 17.95 -27.78
N GLY A 77 -21.11 18.21 -26.62
CA GLY A 77 -21.90 19.42 -26.37
C GLY A 77 -21.10 20.73 -26.32
N LEU A 78 -19.77 20.69 -26.26
CA LEU A 78 -18.95 21.89 -26.45
C LEU A 78 -18.90 22.30 -27.93
N ASN A 79 -18.93 21.32 -28.83
CA ASN A 79 -18.79 21.52 -30.27
C ASN A 79 -20.16 21.61 -30.99
N HIS A 80 -21.19 20.91 -30.50
CA HIS A 80 -22.50 20.82 -31.15
C HIS A 80 -23.61 21.49 -30.31
N GLN A 81 -24.33 22.42 -30.93
CA GLN A 81 -25.35 23.23 -30.27
C GLN A 81 -26.59 22.43 -29.82
N ASP A 82 -27.03 21.44 -30.61
CA ASP A 82 -28.20 20.62 -30.26
C ASP A 82 -27.94 19.79 -29.00
N THR A 83 -26.75 19.18 -28.94
CA THR A 83 -26.33 18.37 -27.79
C THR A 83 -26.14 19.27 -26.56
N ARG A 84 -25.62 20.50 -26.76
CA ARG A 84 -25.51 21.51 -25.71
C ARG A 84 -26.88 21.86 -25.13
N GLN A 85 -27.88 22.12 -25.96
CA GLN A 85 -29.24 22.44 -25.52
C GLN A 85 -29.84 21.29 -24.70
N SER A 86 -29.67 20.04 -25.14
CA SER A 86 -30.10 18.86 -24.39
C SER A 86 -29.47 18.79 -22.99
N ILE A 87 -28.15 19.02 -22.89
CA ILE A 87 -27.43 19.07 -21.61
C ILE A 87 -27.93 20.20 -20.72
N LEU A 88 -28.21 21.38 -21.30
CA LEU A 88 -28.73 22.53 -20.55
C LEU A 88 -30.14 22.27 -20.04
N ASN A 89 -31.02 21.65 -20.85
CA ASN A 89 -32.37 21.29 -20.46
C ASN A 89 -32.34 20.25 -19.34
N TYR A 90 -31.47 19.25 -19.45
CA TYR A 90 -31.23 18.29 -18.37
C TYR A 90 -30.75 18.99 -17.09
N ALA A 91 -29.75 19.87 -17.18
CA ALA A 91 -29.21 20.59 -16.03
C ALA A 91 -30.22 21.55 -15.38
N LYS A 92 -31.15 22.11 -16.16
CA LYS A 92 -32.29 22.89 -15.64
C LYS A 92 -33.24 22.01 -14.85
N ALA A 93 -33.57 20.83 -15.36
CA ALA A 93 -34.50 19.88 -14.74
C ALA A 93 -33.94 19.19 -13.47
N LEU A 94 -32.63 19.18 -13.27
CA LEU A 94 -32.00 18.63 -12.06
C LEU A 94 -32.49 19.36 -10.79
N LYS A 95 -33.29 18.66 -9.99
CA LYS A 95 -33.60 19.01 -8.60
C LYS A 95 -32.42 18.60 -7.73
N VAL A 96 -31.39 19.43 -7.70
CA VAL A 96 -30.26 19.15 -6.79
C VAL A 96 -30.74 19.45 -5.37
N ASN A 97 -31.08 18.41 -4.62
CA ASN A 97 -31.26 18.50 -3.18
C ASN A 97 -29.90 18.84 -2.59
N ILE A 98 -29.70 20.12 -2.29
CA ILE A 98 -28.49 20.58 -1.65
C ILE A 98 -28.69 20.39 -0.14
N PRO A 99 -28.09 19.39 0.52
CA PRO A 99 -27.64 19.62 1.88
C PRO A 99 -26.45 20.59 1.77
N PHE A 100 -26.75 21.84 1.44
CA PHE A 100 -25.84 22.95 1.62
C PHE A 100 -25.70 23.06 3.13
N ASN A 101 -24.47 23.05 3.64
CA ASN A 101 -24.16 22.96 5.05
C ASN A 101 -24.43 21.59 5.71
N ARG A 102 -23.66 20.57 5.31
CA ARG A 102 -22.77 20.10 6.38
C ARG A 102 -21.69 21.16 6.45
N PRO A 103 -21.62 22.05 7.46
CA PRO A 103 -20.35 22.67 7.77
C PRO A 103 -19.35 21.53 7.69
N ARG A 104 -18.19 21.73 7.05
CA ARG A 104 -17.06 20.84 7.27
C ARG A 104 -17.01 20.67 8.78
N SER A 105 -17.50 19.54 9.29
CA SER A 105 -17.31 19.15 10.65
C SER A 105 -15.81 19.00 10.68
N SER A 106 -15.17 20.08 11.12
CA SER A 106 -13.89 20.10 11.74
C SER A 106 -13.02 18.94 11.24
N ILE A 107 -12.11 19.19 10.28
CA ILE A 107 -10.71 19.21 10.72
C ILE A 107 -10.77 19.74 12.14
N LYS A 108 -10.68 18.84 13.13
CA LYS A 108 -10.58 19.22 14.53
C LYS A 108 -9.50 20.28 14.52
N GLN A 109 -9.90 21.55 14.47
CA GLN A 109 -9.15 22.61 15.08
C GLN A 109 -9.13 22.07 16.50
N LEU A 110 -8.02 21.38 16.81
CA LEU A 110 -7.63 21.07 18.16
C LEU A 110 -8.02 22.31 18.94
N PRO A 111 -8.88 22.19 19.96
CA PRO A 111 -9.40 23.36 20.66
C PRO A 111 -8.21 24.27 20.93
N LYS A 112 -8.24 25.49 20.37
CA LYS A 112 -7.27 26.53 20.73
C LYS A 112 -7.25 26.49 22.24
N LYS A 113 -6.10 26.08 22.81
CA LYS A 113 -5.95 25.73 24.22
C LYS A 113 -6.46 26.89 25.07
N LYS A 114 -7.75 26.92 25.38
CA LYS A 114 -8.22 27.51 26.64
C LYS A 114 -7.42 26.75 27.68
N ALA A 115 -6.65 27.48 28.48
CA ALA A 115 -5.74 26.94 29.48
C ALA A 115 -6.47 25.87 30.30
N MET A 116 -6.37 24.61 29.85
CA MET A 116 -6.86 23.48 30.61
C MET A 116 -5.89 23.41 31.77
N MET A 117 -6.38 23.75 32.96
CA MET A 117 -5.65 23.51 34.19
C MET A 117 -5.03 22.11 34.12
N PRO A 118 -3.75 21.94 34.53
CA PRO A 118 -3.07 20.68 34.40
C PRO A 118 -3.88 19.62 35.13
N ILE A 119 -4.50 18.71 34.37
CA ILE A 119 -5.14 17.53 34.93
C ILE A 119 -4.02 16.80 35.66
N LYS A 120 -4.01 16.90 36.99
CA LYS A 120 -3.04 16.25 37.87
C LYS A 120 -3.14 14.76 37.59
N LYS A 121 -2.24 14.23 36.75
CA LYS A 121 -2.17 12.80 36.44
C LYS A 121 -1.96 12.09 37.77
N LYS A 122 -2.99 11.40 38.27
CA LYS A 122 -2.87 10.60 39.49
C LYS A 122 -1.66 9.68 39.31
N LYS A 123 -0.64 9.83 40.16
CA LYS A 123 0.55 8.98 40.11
C LYS A 123 0.07 7.53 40.24
N LYS A 124 0.31 6.72 39.21
CA LYS A 124 -0.07 5.30 39.26
C LYS A 124 0.66 4.69 40.46
N LYS A 125 -0.08 4.05 41.37
CA LYS A 125 0.52 3.33 42.50
C LYS A 125 1.53 2.33 41.93
N MET A 126 2.78 2.43 42.38
CA MET A 126 3.84 1.52 41.94
C MET A 126 3.54 0.14 42.51
N VAL A 127 3.14 -0.80 41.67
CA VAL A 127 2.89 -2.18 42.08
C VAL A 127 4.23 -2.77 42.53
N LYS A 128 4.34 -3.15 43.81
CA LYS A 128 5.53 -3.82 44.35
C LYS A 128 5.74 -5.12 43.57
N ARG A 129 6.96 -5.33 43.08
CA ARG A 129 7.33 -6.56 42.35
C ARG A 129 7.32 -7.73 43.32
N LYS A 130 6.80 -8.87 42.89
CA LYS A 130 6.93 -10.13 43.64
C LYS A 130 8.37 -10.66 43.49
N PRO A 131 8.91 -11.42 44.46
CA PRO A 131 10.32 -11.88 44.44
C PRO A 131 10.73 -12.62 43.16
N TYR A 132 9.83 -13.42 42.58
CA TYR A 132 10.08 -14.17 41.34
C TYR A 132 10.01 -13.31 40.06
N GLN A 133 9.60 -12.04 40.14
CA GLN A 133 9.47 -11.12 39.00
C GLN A 133 10.80 -10.44 38.70
N VAL A 134 11.77 -11.27 38.30
CA VAL A 134 13.12 -10.85 37.92
C VAL A 134 13.14 -10.38 36.47
N ALA A 135 13.89 -9.32 36.18
CA ALA A 135 14.15 -8.89 34.81
C ALA A 135 15.17 -9.84 34.17
N ILE A 136 14.77 -10.49 33.08
CA ILE A 136 15.57 -11.43 32.31
C ILE A 136 15.88 -10.76 30.97
N THR A 137 17.15 -10.79 30.56
CA THR A 137 17.54 -10.46 29.19
C THR A 137 17.24 -11.67 28.32
N THR A 138 16.31 -11.52 27.38
CA THR A 138 16.00 -12.57 26.42
C THR A 138 16.66 -12.22 25.09
N ARG A 139 17.49 -13.13 24.60
CA ARG A 139 18.04 -13.08 23.25
C ARG A 139 17.08 -13.82 22.31
N THR A 140 16.72 -13.17 21.22
CA THR A 140 15.94 -13.79 20.14
C THR A 140 16.86 -14.59 19.22
N ALA A 141 16.30 -15.53 18.44
CA ALA A 141 17.06 -16.28 17.43
C ALA A 141 17.81 -15.38 16.42
N PHE A 142 17.38 -14.13 16.28
CA PHE A 142 17.99 -13.12 15.41
C PHE A 142 19.06 -12.27 16.10
N GLY A 143 19.49 -12.65 17.31
CA GLY A 143 20.52 -11.94 18.08
C GLY A 143 20.06 -10.64 18.75
N PHE A 144 18.78 -10.24 18.64
CA PHE A 144 18.27 -9.08 19.36
C PHE A 144 18.00 -9.42 20.83
N GLU A 145 18.48 -8.57 21.72
CA GLU A 145 18.29 -8.69 23.16
C GLU A 145 17.27 -7.67 23.67
N PHE A 146 16.37 -8.12 24.53
CA PHE A 146 15.47 -7.22 25.25
C PHE A 146 15.21 -7.72 26.67
N LYS A 147 14.99 -6.76 27.57
CA LYS A 147 14.63 -7.06 28.97
C LYS A 147 13.14 -7.36 29.06
N ARG A 148 12.78 -8.52 29.62
CA ARG A 148 11.41 -8.87 30.01
C ARG A 148 11.36 -9.28 31.48
N VAL A 149 10.24 -9.07 32.16
CA VAL A 149 10.08 -9.50 33.55
C VAL A 149 9.37 -10.85 33.59
N ARG A 150 9.92 -11.84 34.31
CA ARG A 150 9.31 -13.17 34.43
C ARG A 150 7.93 -13.06 35.08
N GLY A 151 6.93 -13.73 34.49
CA GLY A 151 5.56 -13.75 34.98
C GLY A 151 4.76 -12.46 34.72
N TRP A 152 5.32 -11.46 34.03
CA TRP A 152 4.55 -10.32 33.55
C TRP A 152 4.02 -10.58 32.14
N ARG A 153 2.76 -10.19 31.90
CA ARG A 153 2.21 -10.17 30.54
C ARG A 153 2.99 -9.15 29.72
N GLN A 154 3.53 -9.59 28.59
CA GLN A 154 4.24 -8.71 27.67
C GLN A 154 3.30 -7.57 27.20
N PRO A 155 3.75 -6.30 27.22
CA PRO A 155 2.98 -5.20 26.67
C PRO A 155 2.60 -5.45 25.20
N VAL A 156 1.35 -5.16 24.83
CA VAL A 156 0.86 -5.38 23.46
C VAL A 156 1.74 -4.66 22.43
N GLN A 157 2.24 -3.47 22.77
CA GLN A 157 3.14 -2.69 21.92
C GLN A 157 4.44 -3.44 21.59
N THR A 158 5.10 -4.03 22.59
CA THR A 158 6.35 -4.78 22.34
C THR A 158 6.06 -6.06 21.57
N SER A 159 4.96 -6.76 21.86
CA SER A 159 4.55 -7.93 21.07
C SER A 159 4.30 -7.58 19.60
N MET A 160 3.62 -6.46 19.33
CA MET A 160 3.42 -5.95 17.98
C MET A 160 4.73 -5.57 17.30
N MET A 161 5.66 -4.92 18.01
CA MET A 161 6.98 -4.58 17.46
C MET A 161 7.74 -5.83 17.03
N MET A 162 7.78 -6.87 17.87
CA MET A 162 8.42 -8.15 17.53
C MET A 162 7.74 -8.79 16.32
N LYS A 163 6.40 -8.87 16.31
CA LYS A 163 5.63 -9.43 15.19
C LYS A 163 5.89 -8.69 13.87
N ASN A 164 5.93 -7.36 13.91
CA ASN A 164 6.21 -6.54 12.72
C ASN A 164 7.64 -6.77 12.21
N ARG A 165 8.63 -6.89 13.10
CA ARG A 165 10.02 -7.21 12.72
C ARG A 165 10.12 -8.58 12.05
N VAL A 166 9.55 -9.62 12.66
CA VAL A 166 9.52 -10.98 12.08
C VAL A 166 8.86 -10.96 10.70
N ARG A 167 7.72 -10.25 10.56
CA ARG A 167 7.02 -10.11 9.27
C ARG A 167 7.88 -9.43 8.20
N VAL A 168 8.59 -8.36 8.55
CA VAL A 168 9.47 -7.64 7.62
C VAL A 168 10.65 -8.51 7.20
N GLN A 169 11.26 -9.23 8.14
CA GLN A 169 12.35 -10.17 7.85
C GLN A 169 11.89 -11.32 6.94
N GLN A 170 10.74 -11.95 7.25
CA GLN A 170 10.19 -13.01 6.40
C GLN A 170 9.92 -12.49 4.98
N ALA A 171 9.28 -11.34 4.85
CA ALA A 171 9.03 -10.73 3.54
C ALA A 171 10.32 -10.43 2.76
N ARG A 172 11.43 -10.17 3.46
CA ARG A 172 12.75 -9.99 2.84
C ARG A 172 13.34 -11.33 2.38
N LEU A 173 13.26 -12.38 3.20
CA LEU A 173 13.69 -13.74 2.81
C LEU A 173 12.90 -14.25 1.60
N ASP A 174 11.58 -14.05 1.60
CA ASP A 174 10.72 -14.46 0.49
C ASP A 174 11.12 -13.75 -0.82
N ARG A 175 11.48 -12.45 -0.75
CA ARG A 175 11.99 -11.69 -1.91
C ARG A 175 13.35 -12.19 -2.38
N PHE A 176 14.24 -12.50 -1.45
CA PHE A 176 15.55 -13.07 -1.78
C PHE A 176 15.39 -14.41 -2.51
N GLN A 177 14.55 -15.30 -1.99
CA GLN A 177 14.24 -16.58 -2.64
C GLN A 177 13.63 -16.39 -4.02
N LEU A 178 12.71 -15.43 -4.17
CA LEU A 178 12.11 -15.09 -5.47
C LEU A 178 13.18 -14.68 -6.49
N PHE A 179 14.07 -13.75 -6.12
CA PHE A 179 15.15 -13.32 -7.01
C PHE A 179 16.12 -14.46 -7.35
N LYS A 180 16.41 -15.35 -6.39
CA LYS A 180 17.25 -16.52 -6.61
C LYS A 180 16.63 -17.46 -7.65
N GLN A 181 15.33 -17.74 -7.53
CA GLN A 181 14.58 -18.57 -8.49
C GLN A 181 14.54 -17.94 -9.89
N GLN A 182 14.30 -16.63 -9.98
CA GLN A 182 14.31 -15.92 -11.27
C GLN A 182 15.67 -15.99 -11.95
N LEU A 183 16.75 -15.85 -11.17
CA LEU A 183 18.11 -15.93 -11.69
C LEU A 183 18.41 -17.35 -12.22
N GLU A 184 18.00 -18.38 -11.48
CA GLU A 184 18.15 -19.78 -11.90
C GLU A 184 17.39 -20.09 -13.20
N MET A 185 16.17 -19.56 -13.34
CA MET A 185 15.37 -19.68 -14.56
C MET A 185 16.05 -19.03 -15.77
N ILE A 186 16.59 -17.82 -15.62
CA ILE A 186 17.31 -17.15 -16.72
C ILE A 186 18.56 -17.93 -17.11
N ARG A 187 19.27 -18.52 -16.13
CA ARG A 187 20.43 -19.36 -16.39
C ARG A 187 20.07 -20.62 -17.17
N SER A 188 18.99 -21.32 -16.80
CA SER A 188 18.55 -22.52 -17.52
C SER A 188 18.06 -22.20 -18.93
N GLU A 189 17.31 -21.11 -19.11
CA GLU A 189 16.88 -20.63 -20.43
C GLU A 189 18.07 -20.29 -21.33
N ARG A 190 19.11 -19.63 -20.79
CA ARG A 190 20.33 -19.34 -21.55
C ARG A 190 21.05 -20.61 -21.99
N LEU A 191 21.21 -21.58 -21.09
CA LEU A 191 21.82 -22.86 -21.44
C LEU A 191 21.05 -23.55 -22.57
N PHE A 192 19.71 -23.57 -22.47
CA PHE A 192 18.84 -24.14 -23.50
C PHE A 192 18.99 -23.43 -24.87
N LEU A 193 18.97 -22.09 -24.90
CA LEU A 193 19.14 -21.32 -26.14
C LEU A 193 20.54 -21.47 -26.74
N THR A 194 21.56 -21.67 -25.89
CA THR A 194 22.93 -21.96 -26.31
C THR A 194 22.99 -23.30 -27.03
N GLN A 195 22.34 -24.34 -26.48
CA GLN A 195 22.27 -25.66 -27.10
C GLN A 195 21.56 -25.66 -28.46
N LEU A 196 20.59 -24.76 -28.64
CA LEU A 196 19.86 -24.60 -29.90
C LEU A 196 20.56 -23.66 -30.91
N ASN A 197 21.72 -23.09 -30.58
CA ASN A 197 22.43 -22.10 -31.40
C ASN A 197 21.58 -20.86 -31.78
N CYS A 198 20.56 -20.53 -31.00
CA CYS A 198 19.61 -19.44 -31.29
C CYS A 198 19.70 -18.28 -30.27
N LEU A 199 20.88 -18.07 -29.69
CA LEU A 199 21.16 -17.03 -28.71
C LEU A 199 20.75 -15.64 -29.24
N PRO A 200 19.75 -14.97 -28.62
CA PRO A 200 19.39 -13.62 -28.98
C PRO A 200 20.56 -12.66 -28.73
N ARG A 201 20.66 -11.57 -29.50
CA ARG A 201 21.58 -10.45 -29.21
C ARG A 201 21.22 -9.79 -27.88
N ASP A 202 21.76 -10.35 -26.80
CA ASP A 202 22.03 -9.84 -25.45
C ASP A 202 21.04 -8.86 -24.78
N ARG A 203 19.74 -8.94 -25.09
CA ARG A 203 18.70 -8.17 -24.36
C ARG A 203 18.50 -8.62 -22.90
N LEU A 204 19.03 -9.79 -22.54
CA LEU A 204 18.85 -10.39 -21.21
C LEU A 204 19.90 -9.96 -20.18
N ARG A 205 21.03 -9.39 -20.61
CA ARG A 205 22.14 -9.01 -19.72
C ARG A 205 21.73 -7.98 -18.65
N GLY A 206 20.93 -6.99 -19.05
CA GLY A 206 20.40 -5.99 -18.11
C GLY A 206 19.43 -6.54 -17.05
N PHE A 207 18.72 -7.62 -17.35
CA PHE A 207 17.81 -8.25 -16.39
C PHE A 207 18.56 -9.01 -15.31
N GLU A 208 19.64 -9.74 -15.67
CA GLU A 208 20.47 -10.44 -14.69
C GLU A 208 21.13 -9.48 -13.71
N ASP A 209 21.67 -8.36 -14.20
CA ASP A 209 22.33 -7.38 -13.34
C ASP A 209 21.33 -6.72 -12.39
N THR A 210 20.10 -6.47 -12.86
CA THR A 210 19.01 -5.99 -12.00
C THR A 210 18.65 -6.99 -10.91
N ILE A 211 18.59 -8.28 -11.23
CA ILE A 211 18.27 -9.34 -10.26
C ILE A 211 19.42 -9.54 -9.27
N LYS A 212 20.68 -9.49 -9.73
CA LYS A 212 21.87 -9.55 -8.86
C LYS A 212 21.91 -8.38 -7.87
N MET A 213 21.66 -7.15 -8.33
CA MET A 213 21.52 -5.99 -7.45
C MET A 213 20.40 -6.20 -6.41
N GLY A 214 19.27 -6.80 -6.84
CA GLY A 214 18.17 -7.18 -5.94
C GLY A 214 18.57 -8.24 -4.91
N LEU A 215 19.39 -9.21 -5.29
CA LEU A 215 19.94 -10.21 -4.36
C LEU A 215 20.89 -9.57 -3.35
N ASP A 216 21.83 -8.74 -3.80
CA ASP A 216 22.81 -8.09 -2.93
C ASP A 216 22.17 -7.14 -1.92
N ALA A 217 21.12 -6.42 -2.33
CA ALA A 217 20.34 -5.57 -1.45
C ALA A 217 19.63 -6.37 -0.33
N ASN A 218 19.32 -7.64 -0.57
CA ASN A 218 18.65 -8.51 0.39
C ASN A 218 19.61 -9.46 1.13
N SER A 219 20.82 -9.73 0.59
CA SER A 219 21.82 -10.64 1.15
C SER A 219 22.61 -10.01 2.31
N LYS A 220 22.84 -8.68 2.31
CA LYS A 220 23.61 -7.96 3.34
C LYS A 220 23.06 -8.08 4.78
N HIS A 221 21.91 -8.71 4.97
CA HIS A 221 21.35 -9.00 6.30
C HIS A 221 21.10 -10.49 6.54
N HIS A 222 21.55 -11.36 5.63
CA HIS A 222 21.62 -12.79 5.85
C HIS A 222 22.91 -13.08 6.63
N LEU A 223 22.79 -12.99 7.96
CA LEU A 223 23.72 -13.40 9.03
C LEU A 223 24.79 -12.38 9.45
N PRO A 224 24.97 -12.27 10.78
CA PRO A 224 25.92 -13.16 11.43
C PRO A 224 25.25 -14.00 12.52
N SER A 225 25.03 -15.28 12.24
CA SER A 225 25.10 -16.32 13.25
C SER A 225 25.93 -17.45 12.67
N ASN A 226 27.00 -17.80 13.37
CA ASN A 226 27.83 -19.00 13.23
C ASN A 226 29.22 -18.91 12.58
N ARG A 227 29.73 -17.73 12.17
CA ARG A 227 31.17 -17.62 11.84
C ARG A 227 32.13 -17.72 13.04
N LYS A 228 31.62 -17.78 14.27
CA LYS A 228 32.44 -18.00 15.48
C LYS A 228 32.39 -19.43 16.01
N GLU A 229 31.56 -20.30 15.44
CA GLU A 229 31.53 -21.72 15.86
C GLU A 229 32.48 -22.56 14.99
N GLU A 230 32.67 -22.23 13.70
CA GLU A 230 33.66 -22.94 12.86
C GLU A 230 35.12 -22.60 13.23
N GLU A 231 35.45 -21.35 13.63
CA GLU A 231 36.82 -20.99 14.06
C GLU A 231 37.23 -21.53 15.45
N MET A 232 36.29 -22.06 16.25
CA MET A 232 36.63 -22.70 17.54
C MET A 232 36.84 -24.21 17.42
N VAL A 233 36.26 -24.87 16.42
CA VAL A 233 36.48 -26.31 16.19
C VAL A 233 37.90 -26.55 15.67
N ASP A 234 38.42 -25.67 14.81
CA ASP A 234 39.79 -25.79 14.27
C ASP A 234 40.90 -25.48 15.30
N ARG A 235 40.56 -24.96 16.49
CA ARG A 235 41.52 -24.72 17.59
C ARG A 235 41.55 -25.81 18.64
N GLU A 236 40.57 -26.70 18.67
CA GLU A 236 40.53 -27.84 19.60
C GLU A 236 41.18 -29.11 19.00
N GLU A 237 41.43 -29.15 17.68
CA GLU A 237 42.14 -30.27 17.02
C GLU A 237 43.67 -30.10 16.92
N GLN A 238 44.24 -29.01 17.47
CA GLN A 238 45.70 -28.77 17.48
C GLN A 238 46.30 -28.65 18.90
N GLY A 239 45.58 -29.12 19.93
CA GLY A 239 46.05 -29.20 21.31
C GLY A 239 46.31 -30.64 21.74
#